data_AF-A0AB37DCZ9-F1
#
_entry.id   AF-A0AB37DCZ9-F1
#
_cell.length_a   1.000
_cell.length_b   1.000
_cell.length_c   1.000
_cell.angle_alpha   90.00
_cell.angle_beta   90.00
_cell.angle_gamma   90.00
#
_symmetry.space_group_name_H-M   'P 1'
#
loop_
_entity.id
_entity.type
_entity.pdbx_description
1 polymer ?
#
loop_
_entity_poly.entity_id
_entity_poly.type
_entity_poly.pdbx_seq_one_letter_code
_entity_poly.pdbx_strand_id
1 'polypeptide(L)'
;MGNISNAFGKVTISAPTMSDIEVLVATHRVINEKAWIPTTLKGHPRKADCITTEEGLVSVTLPFTACGNWNIRENIDSFLTNILKQDTTLSDIPMSATFDYVDAESGVNFIYKATVMTRNVPGKGVTTELLTDEDLGDYSESYLKELEEAYDQELALGRLSI
;
A
#
# COMPACT_ATOMS: atom_id res chain seq x y z
N MET A 1 7.42 -25.01 7.15
CA MET A 1 6.87 -24.10 6.13
C MET A 1 6.93 -22.70 6.73
N GLY A 2 7.41 -21.70 6.01
CA GLY A 2 7.28 -20.32 6.46
C GLY A 2 5.79 -19.97 6.49
N ASN A 3 5.33 -19.35 7.57
CA ASN A 3 3.92 -19.04 7.73
C ASN A 3 3.57 -17.89 6.79
N ILE A 4 2.56 -18.11 5.93
CA ILE A 4 2.11 -17.11 4.97
C ILE A 4 1.28 -16.09 5.74
N SER A 5 1.63 -14.82 5.65
CA SER A 5 0.80 -13.72 6.14
C SER A 5 -0.06 -13.15 5.02
N ASN A 6 -1.18 -12.55 5.41
CA ASN A 6 -2.00 -11.74 4.53
C ASN A 6 -2.09 -10.35 5.13
N ALA A 7 -1.82 -9.35 4.30
CA ALA A 7 -2.00 -7.96 4.65
C ALA A 7 -3.13 -7.34 3.84
N PHE A 8 -3.93 -6.50 4.48
CA PHE A 8 -5.02 -5.77 3.83
C PHE A 8 -5.17 -4.39 4.43
N GLY A 9 -5.59 -3.44 3.60
CA GLY A 9 -5.75 -2.06 4.03
C GLY A 9 -5.84 -1.11 2.86
N LYS A 10 -5.33 0.11 3.06
CA LYS A 10 -5.33 1.16 2.05
C LYS A 10 -3.91 1.72 1.84
N VAL A 11 -3.67 2.19 0.64
CA VAL A 11 -2.49 2.97 0.28
C VAL A 11 -2.93 4.35 -0.19
N THR A 12 -2.38 5.40 0.41
CA THR A 12 -2.52 6.77 -0.06
C THR A 12 -1.28 7.14 -0.84
N ILE A 13 -1.43 7.33 -2.15
CA ILE A 13 -0.36 7.70 -3.08
C ILE A 13 -0.44 9.19 -3.33
N SER A 14 0.68 9.90 -3.17
CA SER A 14 0.77 11.35 -3.41
C SER A 14 1.87 11.68 -4.41
N ALA A 15 1.58 12.59 -5.34
CA ALA A 15 2.51 13.06 -6.37
C ALA A 15 2.10 14.47 -6.86
N PRO A 16 2.93 15.17 -7.66
CA PRO A 16 2.62 16.52 -8.12
C PRO A 16 1.38 16.58 -9.01
N THR A 17 1.15 15.54 -9.81
CA THR A 17 -0.02 15.46 -10.69
C THR A 17 -0.73 14.11 -10.59
N MET A 18 -2.00 14.12 -10.98
CA MET A 18 -2.77 12.88 -11.11
C MET A 18 -2.18 11.93 -12.15
N SER A 19 -1.62 12.46 -13.24
CA SER A 19 -0.99 11.64 -14.28
C SER A 19 0.19 10.85 -13.72
N ASP A 20 0.95 11.43 -12.78
CA ASP A 20 2.08 10.73 -12.15
C ASP A 20 1.59 9.55 -11.31
N ILE A 21 0.47 9.71 -10.61
CA ILE A 21 -0.19 8.64 -9.84
C ILE A 21 -0.69 7.54 -10.78
N GLU A 22 -1.33 7.90 -11.89
CA GLU A 22 -1.82 6.95 -12.89
C GLU A 22 -0.69 6.11 -13.49
N VAL A 23 0.43 6.74 -13.86
CA VAL A 23 1.61 6.05 -14.38
C VAL A 23 2.22 5.15 -13.31
N LEU A 24 2.37 5.64 -12.07
CA LEU A 24 2.87 4.83 -10.95
C LEU A 24 2.03 3.57 -10.74
N VAL A 25 0.70 3.70 -10.67
CA VAL A 25 -0.21 2.57 -10.45
C VAL A 25 -0.20 1.61 -11.64
N ALA A 26 -0.15 2.12 -12.88
CA ALA A 26 -0.05 1.29 -14.06
C ALA A 26 1.26 0.48 -14.09
N THR A 27 2.39 1.13 -13.80
CA THR A 27 3.70 0.49 -13.72
C THR A 27 3.75 -0.55 -12.61
N HIS A 28 3.21 -0.24 -11.42
CA HIS A 28 3.09 -1.19 -10.33
C HIS A 28 2.32 -2.45 -10.74
N ARG A 29 1.20 -2.31 -11.45
CA ARG A 29 0.40 -3.46 -11.89
C ARG A 29 1.17 -4.40 -12.82
N VAL A 30 1.93 -3.85 -13.77
CA VAL A 30 2.79 -4.64 -14.67
C VAL A 30 3.84 -5.44 -13.90
N ILE A 31 4.42 -4.87 -12.85
CA ILE A 31 5.36 -5.55 -11.96
C ILE A 31 4.63 -6.63 -11.15
N ASN A 32 3.48 -6.27 -10.58
CA ASN A 32 2.69 -7.10 -9.69
C ASN A 32 2.16 -8.38 -10.39
N GLU A 33 1.79 -8.30 -11.67
CA GLU A 33 1.39 -9.46 -12.49
C GLU A 33 2.47 -10.55 -12.58
N LYS A 34 3.74 -10.18 -12.37
CA LYS A 34 4.89 -11.10 -12.43
C LYS A 34 5.45 -11.42 -11.04
N ALA A 35 4.88 -10.84 -9.99
CA ALA A 35 5.38 -10.99 -8.63
C ALA A 35 5.00 -12.36 -8.05
N TRP A 36 5.95 -13.00 -7.38
CA TRP A 36 5.70 -14.23 -6.61
C TRP A 36 4.82 -13.97 -5.38
N ILE A 37 4.98 -12.80 -4.77
CA ILE A 37 4.28 -12.30 -3.58
C ILE A 37 3.67 -10.95 -3.97
N PRO A 38 2.43 -10.93 -4.49
CA PRO A 38 1.84 -9.72 -5.04
C PRO A 38 1.31 -8.78 -3.94
N THR A 39 1.48 -7.47 -4.16
CA THR A 39 0.77 -6.39 -3.47
C THR A 39 -0.26 -5.82 -4.44
N THR A 40 -1.49 -6.27 -4.36
CA THR A 40 -2.54 -5.90 -5.32
C THR A 40 -3.23 -4.62 -4.89
N LEU A 41 -3.08 -3.56 -5.69
CA LEU A 41 -3.89 -2.34 -5.56
C LEU A 41 -5.23 -2.57 -6.26
N LYS A 42 -6.33 -2.43 -5.52
CA LYS A 42 -7.68 -2.57 -6.04
C LYS A 42 -8.15 -1.22 -6.58
N GLY A 43 -8.96 -1.27 -7.63
CA GLY A 43 -9.53 -0.08 -8.25
C GLY A 43 -8.51 0.81 -8.96
N HIS A 44 -8.98 1.90 -9.56
CA HIS A 44 -8.17 2.82 -10.35
C HIS A 44 -8.13 4.21 -9.75
N PRO A 45 -7.00 4.93 -9.89
CA PRO A 45 -6.96 6.36 -9.61
C PRO A 45 -8.03 7.09 -10.44
N ARG A 46 -8.86 7.90 -9.78
CA ARG A 46 -9.85 8.75 -10.45
C ARG A 46 -9.71 10.19 -9.97
N LYS A 47 -9.84 11.14 -10.90
CA LYS A 47 -9.75 12.57 -10.60
C LYS A 47 -10.80 13.05 -9.57
N ALA A 48 -11.96 12.41 -9.54
CA ALA A 48 -13.02 12.72 -8.58
C ALA A 48 -12.63 12.37 -7.13
N ASP A 49 -11.68 11.46 -6.95
CA ASP A 49 -11.26 10.92 -5.66
C ASP A 49 -9.93 11.56 -5.20
N CYS A 50 -9.42 12.51 -5.98
CA CYS A 50 -8.21 13.23 -5.69
C CYS A 50 -8.44 14.31 -4.63
N ILE A 51 -7.54 14.37 -3.66
CA ILE A 51 -7.46 15.47 -2.70
C ILE A 51 -6.16 16.23 -2.98
N THR A 52 -6.23 17.55 -3.01
CA THR A 52 -5.01 18.38 -3.07
C THR A 52 -4.56 18.67 -1.64
N THR A 53 -3.32 18.31 -1.31
CA THR A 53 -2.71 18.59 -0.01
C THR A 53 -2.34 20.07 0.11
N GLU A 54 -2.09 20.54 1.34
CA GLU A 54 -1.61 21.91 1.59
C GLU A 54 -0.27 22.21 0.90
N GLU A 55 0.52 21.16 0.62
CA GLU A 55 1.80 21.23 -0.07
C GLU A 55 1.65 21.26 -1.61
N GLY A 56 0.41 21.25 -2.12
CA GLY A 56 0.12 21.28 -3.55
C GLY A 56 0.28 19.92 -4.26
N LEU A 57 0.43 18.83 -3.52
CA LEU A 57 0.42 17.47 -4.08
C LEU A 57 -1.01 16.99 -4.30
N VAL A 58 -1.19 16.15 -5.30
CA VAL A 58 -2.41 15.36 -5.50
C VAL A 58 -2.24 14.05 -4.75
N SER A 59 -3.28 13.64 -4.02
CA SER A 59 -3.32 12.35 -3.31
C SER A 59 -4.53 11.52 -3.73
N VAL A 60 -4.33 10.21 -3.88
CA VAL A 60 -5.37 9.22 -4.15
C VAL A 60 -5.23 8.07 -3.16
N THR A 61 -6.34 7.63 -2.58
CA THR A 61 -6.36 6.45 -1.70
C THR A 61 -6.96 5.27 -2.44
N LEU A 62 -6.19 4.18 -2.55
CA LEU A 62 -6.63 2.92 -3.13
C LEU A 62 -6.60 1.82 -2.07
N PRO A 63 -7.51 0.86 -2.11
CA PRO A 63 -7.41 -0.33 -1.28
C PRO A 63 -6.31 -1.23 -1.79
N PHE A 64 -5.75 -2.04 -0.91
CA PHE A 64 -4.82 -3.07 -1.30
C PHE A 64 -4.96 -4.35 -0.49
N THR A 65 -4.47 -5.43 -1.06
CA THR A 65 -4.25 -6.72 -0.40
C THR A 65 -2.88 -7.25 -0.80
N ALA A 66 -2.15 -7.87 0.11
CA ALA A 66 -0.89 -8.53 -0.17
C ALA A 66 -0.83 -9.91 0.47
N CYS A 67 -0.14 -10.84 -0.18
CA CYS A 67 -0.01 -12.23 0.27
C CYS A 67 1.45 -12.64 0.33
N GLY A 68 1.86 -13.35 1.38
CA GLY A 68 3.20 -13.92 1.56
C GLY A 68 3.80 -13.55 2.92
N ASN A 69 5.11 -13.74 3.13
CA ASN A 69 5.78 -13.22 4.32
C ASN A 69 5.89 -11.70 4.20
N TRP A 70 4.76 -10.98 4.26
CA TRP A 70 4.70 -9.55 4.03
C TRP A 70 5.33 -8.84 5.22
N ASN A 71 6.65 -8.71 5.18
CA ASN A 71 7.37 -7.99 6.20
C ASN A 71 7.38 -6.51 5.83
N ILE A 72 6.97 -5.69 6.79
CA ILE A 72 7.01 -4.22 6.79
C ILE A 72 8.29 -3.67 6.17
N ARG A 73 9.43 -4.36 6.35
CA ARG A 73 10.76 -3.92 5.94
C ARG A 73 11.22 -4.40 4.56
N GLU A 74 10.67 -5.49 4.03
CA GLU A 74 11.16 -6.03 2.74
C GLU A 74 10.25 -5.67 1.57
N ASN A 75 8.93 -5.72 1.78
CA ASN A 75 7.96 -5.51 0.70
C ASN A 75 7.71 -4.03 0.40
N ILE A 76 7.58 -3.19 1.44
CA ILE A 76 7.33 -1.75 1.26
C ILE A 76 8.56 -1.03 0.71
N ASP A 77 9.77 -1.34 1.17
CA ASP A 77 11.03 -0.78 0.64
C ASP A 77 11.20 -1.04 -0.86
N SER A 78 10.73 -2.21 -1.30
CA SER A 78 10.78 -2.64 -2.68
C SER A 78 9.69 -2.00 -3.55
N PHE A 79 8.60 -1.48 -2.98
CA PHE A 79 7.44 -0.99 -3.71
C PHE A 79 7.82 0.14 -4.69
N LEU A 80 8.23 1.31 -4.17
CA LEU A 80 8.66 2.42 -5.03
C LEU A 80 9.94 2.07 -5.78
N THR A 81 10.89 1.39 -5.13
CA THR A 81 12.18 1.03 -5.76
C THR A 81 11.98 0.23 -7.05
N ASN A 82 11.08 -0.75 -7.05
CA ASN A 82 10.82 -1.58 -8.23
C ASN A 82 10.07 -0.79 -9.31
N ILE A 83 9.13 0.07 -8.93
CA ILE A 83 8.42 0.95 -9.86
C ILE A 83 9.40 1.89 -10.58
N LEU A 84 10.28 2.57 -9.83
CA LEU A 84 11.26 3.50 -10.40
C LEU A 84 12.31 2.79 -11.29
N LYS A 85 12.65 1.53 -10.97
CA LYS A 85 13.51 0.71 -11.84
C LYS A 85 12.81 0.32 -13.15
N GLN A 86 11.50 0.07 -13.10
CA GLN A 86 10.70 -0.32 -14.25
C GLN A 86 10.36 0.87 -15.16
N ASP A 87 10.13 2.04 -14.56
CA ASP A 87 9.84 3.29 -15.25
C ASP A 87 10.66 4.44 -14.65
N THR A 88 11.76 4.76 -15.33
CA THR A 88 12.70 5.79 -14.87
C THR A 88 12.15 7.20 -15.03
N THR A 89 11.07 7.41 -15.80
CA THR A 89 10.46 8.75 -15.94
C THR A 89 9.91 9.28 -14.62
N LEU A 90 9.60 8.38 -13.69
CA LEU A 90 9.14 8.68 -12.34
C LEU A 90 10.29 9.05 -11.36
N SER A 91 11.56 8.84 -11.74
CA SER A 91 12.70 8.96 -10.81
C SER A 91 12.94 10.38 -10.32
N ASP A 92 12.66 11.38 -11.14
CA ASP A 92 12.83 12.80 -10.80
C ASP A 92 11.57 13.42 -10.18
N ILE A 93 10.51 12.62 -10.00
CA ILE A 93 9.23 13.09 -9.48
C ILE A 93 9.15 12.79 -7.98
N PRO A 94 8.92 13.80 -7.12
CA PRO A 94 8.71 13.57 -5.70
C PRO A 94 7.35 12.86 -5.50
N MET A 95 7.37 11.68 -4.92
CA MET A 95 6.16 10.88 -4.71
C MET A 95 6.23 10.10 -3.41
N SER A 96 5.08 9.81 -2.81
CA SER A 96 4.97 8.98 -1.63
C SER A 96 3.83 7.98 -1.73
N ALA A 97 3.96 6.87 -1.04
CA ALA A 97 2.92 5.88 -0.81
C ALA A 97 2.88 5.57 0.68
N THR A 98 1.76 5.90 1.33
CA THR A 98 1.52 5.62 2.75
C THR A 98 0.54 4.45 2.85
N PHE A 99 0.98 3.32 3.39
CA PHE A 99 0.16 2.15 3.64
C PHE A 99 -0.34 2.18 5.09
N ASP A 100 -1.65 2.04 5.28
CA ASP A 100 -2.33 1.83 6.57
C ASP A 100 -3.04 0.48 6.46
N TYR A 101 -2.58 -0.50 7.23
CA TYR A 101 -2.93 -1.90 7.03
C TYR A 101 -2.94 -2.74 8.29
N VAL A 102 -3.63 -3.87 8.18
CA VAL A 102 -3.53 -5.00 9.09
C VAL A 102 -2.67 -6.07 8.41
N ASP A 103 -1.70 -6.61 9.12
CA ASP A 103 -0.94 -7.81 8.75
C ASP A 103 -1.25 -8.92 9.74
N ALA A 104 -1.64 -10.08 9.22
CA ALA A 104 -2.01 -11.23 10.03
C ALA A 104 -1.44 -12.51 9.46
N GLU A 105 -0.90 -13.34 10.35
CA GLU A 105 -0.38 -14.66 9.98
C GLU A 105 -1.51 -15.67 9.75
N SER A 106 -1.36 -16.54 8.75
CA SER A 106 -2.24 -17.70 8.61
C SER A 106 -2.14 -18.59 9.86
N GLY A 107 -3.28 -18.87 10.51
CA GLY A 107 -3.34 -19.56 11.80
C GLY A 107 -3.23 -18.63 13.02
N VAL A 108 -3.21 -17.31 12.79
CA VAL A 108 -3.35 -16.23 13.79
C VAL A 108 -2.33 -16.34 14.92
N ASN A 109 -1.05 -16.40 14.58
CA ASN A 109 0.03 -16.27 15.57
C ASN A 109 0.28 -14.79 15.95
N PHE A 110 -0.13 -13.86 15.10
CA PHE A 110 -0.13 -12.43 15.36
C PHE A 110 -1.18 -11.70 14.52
N ILE A 111 -1.58 -10.51 14.99
CA ILE A 111 -2.29 -9.50 14.19
C ILE A 111 -1.69 -8.13 14.53
N TYR A 112 -1.08 -7.49 13.55
CA TYR A 112 -0.50 -6.15 13.67
C TYR A 112 -1.27 -5.14 12.84
N LYS A 113 -1.39 -3.92 13.37
CA LYS A 113 -1.79 -2.76 12.60
C LYS A 113 -0.61 -1.81 12.46
N ALA A 114 -0.29 -1.42 11.24
CA ALA A 114 0.85 -0.55 10.99
C ALA A 114 0.54 0.52 9.94
N THR A 115 1.20 1.66 10.11
CA THR A 115 1.27 2.72 9.10
C THR A 115 2.71 2.91 8.69
N VAL A 116 3.00 2.80 7.40
CA VAL A 116 4.34 2.95 6.84
C VAL A 116 4.29 3.86 5.61
N MET A 117 5.28 4.73 5.47
CA MET A 117 5.40 5.62 4.32
C MET A 117 6.69 5.30 3.56
N THR A 118 6.58 5.05 2.27
CA THR A 118 7.72 5.05 1.36
C THR A 118 7.64 6.26 0.44
N ARG A 119 8.76 6.91 0.15
CA ARG A 119 8.81 8.09 -0.71
C ARG A 119 10.04 8.12 -1.59
N ASN A 120 9.87 8.57 -2.82
CA ASN A 120 10.95 8.97 -3.71
C ASN A 120 11.35 10.41 -3.40
N VAL A 121 12.61 10.62 -3.05
CA VAL A 121 13.20 11.94 -2.92
C VAL A 121 14.17 12.15 -4.09
N PRO A 122 13.82 12.99 -5.08
CA PRO A 122 14.66 13.23 -6.25
C PRO A 122 16.10 13.57 -5.86
N GLY A 123 17.06 12.89 -6.50
CA GLY A 123 18.49 13.01 -6.22
C GLY A 123 18.99 12.34 -4.92
N LYS A 124 18.10 11.82 -4.06
CA LYS A 124 18.47 11.08 -2.83
C LYS A 124 18.03 9.62 -2.86
N GLY A 125 17.04 9.28 -3.69
CA GLY A 125 16.50 7.92 -3.84
C GLY A 125 15.27 7.67 -2.96
N VAL A 126 14.92 6.39 -2.80
CA VAL A 126 13.75 5.96 -2.04
C VAL A 126 14.09 5.84 -0.55
N THR A 127 13.23 6.39 0.30
CA THR A 127 13.29 6.25 1.75
C THR A 127 11.98 5.68 2.27
N THR A 128 12.05 4.79 3.26
CA THR A 128 10.88 4.25 3.96
C THR A 128 10.95 4.59 5.44
N GLU A 129 9.79 4.90 6.02
CA GLU A 129 9.62 5.26 7.41
C GLU A 129 8.41 4.52 8.00
N LEU A 130 8.62 3.83 9.11
CA LEU A 130 7.55 3.24 9.92
C LEU A 130 6.97 4.34 10.81
N LEU A 131 5.70 4.68 10.61
CA LEU A 131 5.02 5.77 11.32
C LEU A 131 4.34 5.27 12.59
N THR A 132 3.61 4.15 12.49
CA THR A 132 2.93 3.50 13.62
C THR A 132 3.02 1.99 13.48
N ASP A 133 3.08 1.29 14.61
CA ASP A 133 3.04 -0.16 14.71
C ASP A 133 2.37 -0.52 16.03
N GLU A 134 1.31 -1.32 15.96
CA GLU A 134 0.48 -1.71 17.09
C GLU A 134 0.19 -3.21 17.03
N ASP A 135 0.62 -3.91 18.07
CA ASP A 135 0.18 -5.27 18.34
C ASP A 135 -1.23 -5.24 18.91
N LEU A 136 -2.19 -5.87 18.22
CA LEU A 136 -3.58 -5.85 18.66
C LEU A 136 -3.84 -6.78 19.85
N GLY A 137 -2.97 -7.75 20.11
CA GLY A 137 -3.01 -8.65 21.27
C GLY A 137 -4.19 -9.63 21.33
N ASP A 138 -5.21 -9.49 20.48
CA ASP A 138 -6.23 -10.51 20.21
C ASP A 138 -5.87 -11.26 18.92
N TYR A 139 -5.51 -12.52 19.05
CA TYR A 139 -5.12 -13.38 17.94
C TYR A 139 -6.16 -14.46 17.67
N SER A 140 -7.44 -14.14 17.85
CA SER A 140 -8.53 -15.03 17.49
C SER A 140 -8.88 -14.94 16.01
N GLU A 141 -9.22 -16.08 15.41
CA GLU A 141 -9.76 -16.12 14.04
C GLU A 141 -11.03 -15.27 13.90
N SER A 142 -11.85 -15.19 14.95
CA SER A 142 -13.02 -14.31 14.99
C SER A 142 -12.66 -12.84 14.86
N TYR A 143 -11.63 -12.38 15.56
CA TYR A 143 -11.21 -10.98 15.51
C TYR A 143 -10.58 -10.64 14.17
N LEU A 144 -9.74 -11.52 13.62
CA LEU A 144 -9.23 -11.36 12.26
C LEU A 144 -10.37 -11.22 11.24
N LYS A 145 -11.39 -12.06 11.35
CA LYS A 145 -12.56 -12.01 10.47
C LYS A 145 -13.36 -10.71 10.63
N GLU A 146 -13.51 -10.19 11.84
CA GLU A 146 -14.14 -8.88 12.06
C GLU A 146 -13.38 -7.75 11.34
N LEU A 147 -12.04 -7.79 11.36
CA LEU A 147 -11.20 -6.81 10.65
C LEU A 147 -11.33 -6.96 9.13
N GLU A 148 -11.36 -8.18 8.61
CA GLU A 148 -11.59 -8.47 7.19
C GLU A 148 -12.97 -7.99 6.73
N GLU A 149 -14.03 -8.28 7.50
CA GLU A 149 -15.39 -7.83 7.22
C GLU A 149 -15.52 -6.30 7.24
N ALA A 150 -14.85 -5.62 8.18
CA ALA A 150 -14.80 -4.16 8.22
C ALA A 150 -14.10 -3.58 6.99
N TYR A 151 -13.00 -4.20 6.54
CA TYR A 151 -12.30 -3.81 5.32
C TYR A 151 -13.17 -4.01 4.07
N ASP A 152 -13.86 -5.16 3.95
CA ASP A 152 -14.75 -5.44 2.82
C ASP A 152 -15.98 -4.51 2.79
N GLN A 153 -16.48 -4.09 3.95
CA GLN A 153 -17.54 -3.07 4.02
C GLN A 153 -17.07 -1.71 3.51
N GLU A 154 -15.87 -1.26 3.92
CA GLU A 154 -15.29 -0.02 3.42
C GLU A 154 -15.04 -0.05 1.90
N LEU A 155 -14.63 -1.21 1.37
CA LEU A 155 -14.57 -1.46 -0.08
C LEU A 155 -15.94 -1.30 -0.74
N ALA A 156 -16.97 -1.97 -0.21
CA ALA A 156 -18.30 -1.98 -0.78
C ALA A 156 -19.00 -0.60 -0.76
N LEU A 157 -18.68 0.23 0.23
CA LEU A 157 -19.23 1.58 0.39
C LEU A 157 -18.60 2.61 -0.56
N GLY A 158 -17.58 2.26 -1.36
CA GLY A 158 -16.92 3.17 -2.28
C GLY A 158 -16.19 4.32 -1.60
N ARG A 159 -15.98 4.24 -0.27
CA ARG A 159 -15.09 5.12 0.50
C ARG A 159 -13.61 4.88 0.20
N LEU A 160 -13.39 3.83 -0.58
CA LEU A 160 -12.16 3.22 -1.01
C LEU A 160 -12.35 3.05 -2.53
N SER A 161 -11.82 3.97 -3.32
CA SER A 161 -12.10 4.10 -4.76
C SER A 161 -11.89 2.80 -5.53
N ILE A 162 -12.91 2.34 -6.25
CA ILE A 162 -12.87 1.24 -7.23
C ILE A 162 -12.67 1.83 -8.62
#